data_AF-O52203-F1
#
_entry.id   AF-O52203-F1
#
_cell.length_a   1.000
_cell.length_b   1.000
_cell.length_c   1.000
_cell.angle_alpha   90.00
_cell.angle_beta   90.00
_cell.angle_gamma   90.00
#
_symmetry.space_group_name_H-M   'P 1'
#
loop_
_entity.id
_entity.type
_entity.pdbx_description
1 polymer ?
#
loop_
_entity_poly.entity_id
_entity_poly.type
_entity_poly.pdbx_seq_one_letter_code
_entity_poly.pdbx_strand_id
1 'polypeptide(L)' 'ILRAPLITSLLFAAVHMQYQNLLTLAEMFLVGLITSAARIRSGGLLLPVLLHMEATALGLLLG' A
#
# COMPACT_ATOMS: atom_id res chain seq x y z
N ILE A 1 8.68 -3.35 -16.22
CA ILE A 1 7.71 -2.37 -15.66
C ILE A 1 7.14 -2.84 -14.31
N LEU A 2 6.71 -4.11 -14.17
CA LEU A 2 6.07 -4.61 -12.93
C LEU A 2 7.00 -4.91 -11.73
N ARG A 3 8.32 -4.98 -11.92
CA ARG A 3 9.27 -5.42 -10.88
C ARG A 3 9.41 -4.40 -9.74
N ALA A 4 9.43 -3.11 -10.06
CA ALA A 4 9.58 -2.05 -9.06
C ALA A 4 8.36 -1.99 -8.10
N PRO A 5 7.10 -2.03 -8.58
CA PRO A 5 5.93 -2.11 -7.71
C PRO A 5 5.94 -3.29 -6.74
N LEU A 6 6.33 -4.48 -7.20
CA LEU A 6 6.36 -5.68 -6.35
C LEU A 6 7.35 -5.52 -5.20
N ILE A 7 8.58 -5.07 -5.48
CA ILE A 7 9.61 -4.86 -4.46
C ILE A 7 9.19 -3.76 -3.49
N THR A 8 8.68 -2.63 -3.99
CA THR A 8 8.25 -1.53 -3.11
C THR A 8 7.08 -1.95 -2.22
N SER A 9 6.17 -2.79 -2.72
CA SER A 9 5.01 -3.26 -1.96
C SER A 9 5.40 -4.29 -0.91
N LEU A 10 6.36 -5.17 -1.21
CA LEU A 10 6.95 -6.08 -0.23
C LEU A 10 7.65 -5.31 0.89
N LEU A 11 8.45 -4.28 0.54
CA LEU A 11 9.11 -3.43 1.53
C LEU A 11 8.07 -2.68 2.39
N PHE A 12 7.02 -2.15 1.77
CA PHE A 12 5.93 -1.50 2.48
C PHE A 12 5.26 -2.45 3.49
N ALA A 13 4.90 -3.67 3.08
CA ALA A 13 4.35 -4.67 3.99
C ALA A 13 5.33 -5.07 5.10
N ALA A 14 6.63 -5.18 4.79
CA ALA A 14 7.66 -5.53 5.77
C ALA A 14 7.83 -4.47 6.87
N VAL A 15 7.73 -3.18 6.54
CA VAL A 15 7.72 -2.11 7.56
C VAL A 15 6.51 -2.24 8.48
N HIS A 16 5.42 -2.86 8.01
CA HIS A 16 4.20 -3.06 8.78
C HIS A 16 4.15 -4.35 9.61
N MET A 17 5.28 -5.05 9.78
CA MET A 17 5.41 -6.27 10.59
C MET A 17 5.05 -6.09 12.07
N GLN A 18 4.78 -4.87 12.56
CA GLN A 18 4.15 -4.70 13.86
C GLN A 18 2.76 -5.37 13.94
N TYR A 19 2.06 -5.52 12.80
CA TYR A 19 0.83 -6.29 12.71
C TYR A 19 1.16 -7.78 12.58
N GLN A 20 0.78 -8.57 13.59
CA GLN A 20 1.05 -10.02 13.61
C GLN A 20 0.06 -10.84 12.77
N ASN A 21 -1.03 -10.22 12.32
CA ASN A 21 -2.04 -10.89 11.50
C ASN A 21 -1.59 -10.92 10.03
N LEU A 22 -1.45 -12.14 9.48
CA LEU A 22 -1.02 -12.36 8.09
C LEU A 22 -1.99 -11.75 7.06
N LEU A 23 -3.29 -11.70 7.35
CA LEU A 23 -4.26 -11.05 6.48
C LEU A 23 -4.04 -9.54 6.43
N THR A 24 -3.77 -8.91 7.58
CA THR A 24 -3.43 -7.48 7.62
C THR A 24 -2.14 -7.19 6.86
N LEU A 25 -1.12 -8.06 6.96
CA LEU A 25 0.10 -7.90 6.15
C LEU A 25 -0.16 -8.07 4.65
N ALA A 26 -1.07 -8.97 4.26
CA ALA A 26 -1.51 -9.11 2.87
C ALA A 26 -2.25 -7.86 2.37
N GLU A 27 -3.09 -7.24 3.20
CA GLU A 27 -3.74 -5.96 2.92
C GLU A 27 -2.70 -4.84 2.73
N MET A 28 -1.68 -4.75 3.60
CA MET A 28 -0.59 -3.78 3.46
C MET A 28 0.16 -3.97 2.14
N PHE A 29 0.44 -5.22 1.74
CA PHE A 29 1.04 -5.51 0.44
C PHE A 29 0.16 -5.02 -0.73
N LEU A 30 -1.16 -5.23 -0.68
CA LEU A 30 -2.10 -4.75 -1.69
C LEU A 30 -2.16 -3.22 -1.74
N VAL A 31 -2.18 -2.54 -0.60
CA VAL A 31 -2.12 -1.07 -0.52
C VAL A 31 -0.82 -0.55 -1.15
N GLY A 32 0.32 -1.21 -0.88
CA GLY A 32 1.60 -0.93 -1.53
C GLY A 32 1.54 -1.05 -3.06
N LEU A 33 0.86 -2.09 -3.57
CA LEU A 33 0.73 -2.29 -5.01
C LEU A 33 -0.11 -1.19 -5.67
N ILE A 34 -1.25 -0.85 -5.06
CA ILE A 34 -2.17 0.17 -5.56
C ILE A 34 -1.50 1.54 -5.58
N THR A 35 -0.84 1.93 -4.49
CA THR A 35 -0.16 3.23 -4.38
C THR A 35 1.06 3.31 -5.30
N SER A 36 1.83 2.24 -5.47
CA SER A 36 2.95 2.20 -6.42
C SER A 36 2.46 2.29 -7.88
N ALA A 37 1.39 1.58 -8.23
CA ALA A 37 0.76 1.69 -9.55
C ALA A 37 0.20 3.11 -9.80
N ALA A 38 -0.45 3.70 -8.79
CA ALA A 38 -0.95 5.07 -8.85
C ALA A 38 0.18 6.09 -9.08
N ARG A 39 1.33 5.92 -8.43
CA ARG A 39 2.52 6.75 -8.67
C ARG A 39 3.01 6.63 -10.11
N ILE A 40 3.14 5.42 -10.65
CA ILE A 40 3.62 5.20 -12.02
C ILE A 40 2.65 5.81 -13.03
N ARG A 41 1.34 5.66 -12.83
CA ARG A 41 0.32 6.19 -13.75
C ARG A 41 0.16 7.69 -13.70
N SER A 42 0.26 8.30 -12.50
CA SER A 42 0.04 9.74 -12.32
C SER A 42 1.31 10.57 -12.44
N GLY A 43 2.50 9.97 -12.26
CA GLY A 43 3.79 10.67 -12.20
C GLY A 43 4.01 11.48 -10.91
N GLY A 44 2.93 11.90 -10.23
CA GLY A 44 2.95 12.71 -9.01
C GLY A 44 2.74 11.94 -7.70
N LEU A 45 2.81 12.65 -6.58
CA LEU A 45 2.61 12.10 -5.24
C LEU A 45 1.20 12.26 -4.70
N LEU A 46 0.40 13.18 -5.25
CA LEU A 46 -0.94 13.48 -4.72
C LEU A 46 -1.85 12.26 -4.74
N LEU A 47 -1.98 11.59 -5.89
CA LEU A 47 -2.83 10.42 -6.04
C LEU A 47 -2.47 9.27 -5.07
N PRO A 48 -1.20 8.80 -5.00
CA PRO A 48 -0.85 7.73 -4.05
C PRO A 48 -1.02 8.14 -2.59
N VAL A 49 -0.84 9.42 -2.23
CA VAL A 49 -1.08 9.90 -0.86
C VAL A 49 -2.57 9.85 -0.52
N LEU A 50 -3.46 10.31 -1.41
CA LEU A 50 -4.90 10.26 -1.19
C LEU A 50 -5.41 8.82 -1.04
N LEU A 51 -4.93 7.91 -1.88
CA LEU A 51 -5.27 6.48 -1.78
C LEU A 51 -4.76 5.86 -0.47
N HIS A 52 -3.59 6.26 0.02
CA HIS A 52 -3.09 5.79 1.31
C HIS A 52 -3.94 6.32 2.49
N MET A 53 -4.37 7.59 2.42
CA MET A 53 -5.27 8.18 3.42
C MET A 53 -6.64 7.48 3.42
N GLU A 54 -7.20 7.19 2.24
CA GLU A 54 -8.44 6.41 2.10
C GLU A 54 -8.29 5.02 2.70
N ALA A 55 -7.23 4.28 2.36
CA ALA A 55 -6.97 2.95 2.91
C ALA A 55 -6.84 2.97 4.44
N THR A 56 -6.23 4.02 5.00
CA THR A 56 -6.15 4.22 6.44
C THR A 56 -7.54 4.45 7.05
N ALA A 57 -8.38 5.27 6.43
CA ALA A 57 -9.74 5.52 6.89
C ALA A 57 -10.60 4.25 6.85
N LEU A 58 -10.51 3.47 5.77
CA LEU A 58 -11.20 2.19 5.64
C LEU A 58 -10.73 1.17 6.69
N GLY A 59 -9.41 1.08 6.91
CA GLY A 59 -8.84 0.20 7.94
C GLY A 59 -9.31 0.57 9.35
N LEU A 60 -9.46 1.86 9.65
CA LEU A 60 -10.00 2.32 10.94
C LEU A 60 -11.51 2.10 11.07
N LEU A 61 -12.26 2.11 9.96
CA LEU A 61 -13.71 1.98 9.96
C LEU A 61 -14.18 0.53 9.94
N LEU A 62 -13.44 -0.36 9.27
CA LEU A 62 -13.86 -1.72 8.95
C LEU A 62 -13.01 -2.82 9.61
N GLY A 63 -11.83 -2.47 10.14
CA GLY A 63 -10.89 -3.39 10.80
C GLY A 63 -11.10 -3.48 12.30
#